data_AF-A0A7J8P090-F1
#
_entry.id   AF-A0A7J8P090-F1
#
_cell.length_a   1.000
_cell.length_b   1.000
_cell.length_c   1.000
_cell.angle_alpha   90.00
_cell.angle_beta   90.00
_cell.angle_gamma   90.00
#
_symmetry.space_group_name_H-M   'P 1'
#
loop_
_entity.id
_entity.type
_entity.pdbx_description
1 polymer ?
#
loop_
_entity_poly.entity_id
_entity_poly.type
_entity_poly.pdbx_seq_one_letter_code
_entity_poly.pdbx_strand_id
1 'polypeptide(L)'
;VNKRWEGKTIVDLFAQEFRGRSRDYYVSAVKCGRIQVDGENIPVSYVVKRCQKISHFLHRHEPPVMAWDVEVLQNEPDVLTVCKPASVPVHPCGQYRKNTVLGILQAEYGLAPLYPIHRLDRLVSGLLIMAKNPAKADIFRQHIEAGLVQKQYVAKVVGVFPDAEV
;
A
#
# COMPACT_ATOMS: atom_id res chain seq x y z
N VAL A 1 -7.03 -11.74 20.02
CA VAL A 1 -8.44 -11.99 19.63
C VAL A 1 -9.38 -11.02 20.38
N ASN A 2 -10.24 -10.27 19.68
CA ASN A 2 -11.25 -9.35 20.25
C ASN A 2 -12.51 -10.09 20.75
N LYS A 3 -13.31 -9.47 21.63
CA LYS A 3 -14.53 -10.06 22.24
C LYS A 3 -15.55 -10.58 21.21
N ARG A 4 -15.62 -9.99 20.01
CA ARG A 4 -16.53 -10.38 18.91
C ARG A 4 -16.20 -11.71 18.21
N TRP A 5 -15.05 -12.30 18.53
CA TRP A 5 -14.51 -13.49 17.86
C TRP A 5 -14.60 -14.75 18.73
N GLU A 6 -15.03 -14.59 19.97
CA GLU A 6 -15.17 -15.66 20.96
C GLU A 6 -16.29 -16.63 20.56
N GLY A 7 -16.04 -17.93 20.75
CA GLY A 7 -17.02 -18.98 20.47
C GLY A 7 -17.20 -19.35 18.99
N LYS A 8 -16.53 -18.65 18.06
CA LYS A 8 -16.52 -19.01 16.64
C LYS A 8 -15.41 -20.01 16.34
N THR A 9 -15.67 -20.92 15.40
CA THR A 9 -14.59 -21.72 14.82
C THR A 9 -13.62 -20.81 14.07
N ILE A 10 -12.36 -21.20 13.98
CA ILE A 10 -11.33 -20.47 13.24
C ILE A 10 -11.78 -20.19 11.79
N VAL A 11 -12.43 -21.16 11.14
CA VAL A 11 -12.87 -21.02 9.76
C VAL A 11 -14.03 -20.04 9.64
N ASP A 12 -15.01 -20.12 10.52
CA ASP A 12 -16.17 -19.22 10.46
C ASP A 12 -15.77 -17.78 10.82
N LEU A 13 -14.83 -17.61 11.76
CA LEU A 13 -14.21 -16.33 12.05
C LEU A 13 -13.57 -15.75 10.78
N PHE A 14 -12.75 -16.52 10.07
CA PHE A 14 -12.08 -16.02 8.87
C PHE A 14 -13.05 -15.73 7.73
N ALA A 15 -14.02 -16.60 7.49
CA ALA A 15 -15.00 -16.44 6.42
C ALA A 15 -15.92 -15.22 6.62
N GLN A 16 -16.25 -14.87 7.87
CA GLN A 16 -17.12 -13.74 8.17
C GLN A 16 -16.37 -12.39 8.14
N GLU A 17 -15.17 -12.35 8.72
CA GLU A 17 -14.38 -11.13 8.89
C GLU A 17 -13.56 -10.79 7.64
N PHE A 18 -13.02 -11.79 6.95
CA PHE A 18 -12.15 -11.62 5.80
C PHE A 18 -12.82 -12.15 4.52
N ARG A 19 -13.80 -11.41 4.02
CA ARG A 19 -14.60 -11.79 2.83
C ARG A 19 -13.85 -11.82 1.50
N GLY A 20 -12.52 -11.70 1.51
CA GLY A 20 -11.69 -11.72 0.30
C GLY A 20 -11.44 -13.12 -0.27
N ARG A 21 -11.82 -14.20 0.44
CA ARG A 21 -11.64 -15.59 0.01
C ARG A 21 -12.82 -16.46 0.46
N SER A 22 -13.02 -17.59 -0.21
CA SER A 22 -14.09 -18.54 0.11
C SER A 22 -13.85 -19.25 1.44
N ARG A 23 -14.91 -19.82 2.02
CA ARG A 23 -14.81 -20.66 3.22
C ARG A 23 -13.89 -21.86 3.00
N ASP A 24 -13.98 -22.50 1.83
CA ASP A 24 -13.16 -23.67 1.48
C ASP A 24 -11.66 -23.35 1.44
N TYR A 25 -11.30 -22.15 1.00
CA TYR A 25 -9.93 -21.67 1.09
C TYR A 25 -9.46 -21.68 2.56
N TYR A 26 -10.27 -21.21 3.50
CA TYR A 26 -9.90 -21.17 4.92
C TYR A 26 -9.81 -22.56 5.55
N VAL A 27 -10.68 -23.49 5.15
CA VAL A 27 -10.57 -24.91 5.55
C VAL A 27 -9.22 -25.48 5.08
N SER A 28 -8.87 -25.27 3.81
CA SER A 28 -7.58 -25.71 3.25
C SER A 28 -6.40 -25.05 3.95
N ALA A 29 -6.47 -23.74 4.23
CA ALA A 29 -5.42 -22.98 4.88
C ALA A 29 -5.14 -23.47 6.32
N VAL A 30 -6.17 -23.86 7.07
CA VAL A 30 -5.99 -24.52 8.37
C VAL A 30 -5.33 -25.88 8.21
N LYS A 31 -5.85 -26.73 7.31
CA LYS A 31 -5.33 -28.10 7.10
C LYS A 31 -3.85 -28.14 6.70
N CYS A 32 -3.38 -27.16 5.92
CA CYS A 32 -1.99 -27.08 5.48
C CYS A 32 -1.10 -26.23 6.39
N GLY A 33 -1.56 -25.86 7.60
CA GLY A 33 -0.77 -25.09 8.57
C GLY A 33 -0.52 -23.62 8.20
N ARG A 34 -1.23 -23.07 7.21
CA ARG A 34 -1.14 -21.65 6.87
C ARG A 34 -1.88 -20.77 7.88
N ILE A 35 -2.86 -21.32 8.59
CA ILE A 35 -3.52 -20.63 9.71
C ILE A 35 -3.13 -21.35 10.99
N GLN A 36 -2.50 -20.61 11.90
CA GLN A 36 -2.00 -21.11 13.17
C GLN A 36 -2.51 -20.25 14.32
N VAL A 37 -2.58 -20.86 15.50
CA VAL A 37 -2.94 -20.18 16.75
C VAL A 37 -1.80 -20.37 17.72
N ASP A 38 -1.26 -19.25 18.21
CA ASP A 38 -0.08 -19.21 19.09
C ASP A 38 1.14 -19.95 18.52
N GLY A 39 1.23 -20.04 17.19
CA GLY A 39 2.31 -20.73 16.45
C GLY A 39 2.03 -22.21 16.16
N GLU A 40 0.95 -22.78 16.70
CA GLU A 40 0.61 -24.18 16.55
C GLU A 40 -0.42 -24.44 15.45
N ASN A 41 -0.31 -25.61 14.82
CA ASN A 41 -1.32 -26.10 13.88
C ASN A 41 -2.57 -26.55 14.65
N ILE A 42 -3.74 -26.20 14.14
CA ILE A 42 -5.02 -26.43 14.83
C ILE A 42 -6.00 -27.17 13.91
N PRO A 43 -6.98 -27.91 14.48
CA PRO A 43 -8.04 -28.52 13.69
C PRO A 43 -9.02 -27.46 13.15
N VAL A 44 -9.69 -27.78 12.04
CA VAL A 44 -10.71 -26.91 11.41
C VAL A 44 -11.85 -26.53 12.38
N SER A 45 -12.18 -27.42 13.31
CA SER A 45 -13.19 -27.24 14.35
C SER A 45 -12.71 -26.39 15.54
N TYR A 46 -11.46 -25.93 15.54
CA TYR A 46 -10.89 -25.16 16.65
C TYR A 46 -11.69 -23.90 16.93
N VAL A 47 -12.15 -23.75 18.17
CA VAL A 47 -12.86 -22.57 18.65
C VAL A 47 -11.86 -21.57 19.22
N VAL A 48 -11.89 -20.35 18.69
CA VAL A 48 -10.93 -19.30 19.04
C VAL A 48 -11.18 -18.77 20.46
N LYS A 49 -10.11 -18.66 21.25
CA LYS A 49 -10.14 -18.12 22.62
C LYS A 49 -9.57 -16.70 22.69
N ARG A 50 -9.89 -16.00 23.77
CA ARG A 50 -9.36 -14.65 24.02
C ARG A 50 -7.85 -14.65 24.20
N CYS A 51 -7.24 -13.50 23.91
CA CYS A 51 -5.81 -13.24 24.08
C CYS A 51 -4.86 -14.13 23.24
N GLN A 52 -5.38 -14.93 22.32
CA GLN A 52 -4.54 -15.70 21.40
C GLN A 52 -4.07 -14.87 20.22
N LYS A 53 -2.90 -15.25 19.69
CA LYS A 53 -2.35 -14.74 18.44
C LYS A 53 -2.72 -15.69 17.31
N ILE A 54 -3.46 -15.17 16.34
CA ILE A 54 -3.76 -15.91 15.11
C ILE A 54 -2.83 -15.41 14.01
N SER A 55 -2.08 -16.31 13.38
CA SER A 55 -1.28 -16.02 12.19
C SER A 55 -1.90 -16.67 10.96
N HIS A 56 -1.88 -15.96 9.84
CA HIS A 56 -2.29 -16.48 8.53
C HIS A 56 -1.21 -16.17 7.50
N PHE A 57 -0.46 -17.20 7.13
CA PHE A 57 0.58 -17.13 6.10
C PHE A 57 -0.07 -17.19 4.72
N LEU A 58 0.14 -16.13 3.94
CA LEU A 58 -0.49 -15.96 2.64
C LEU A 58 0.56 -15.75 1.56
N HIS A 59 0.53 -16.57 0.53
CA HIS A 59 1.20 -16.25 -0.73
C HIS A 59 0.36 -15.23 -1.50
N ARG A 60 0.96 -14.06 -1.80
CA ARG A 60 0.33 -13.00 -2.58
C ARG A 60 1.18 -12.70 -3.81
N HIS A 61 0.53 -12.68 -4.97
CA HIS A 61 1.08 -12.06 -6.16
C HIS A 61 0.63 -10.62 -6.19
N GLU A 62 1.57 -9.70 -6.34
CA GLU A 62 1.22 -8.30 -6.58
C GLU A 62 0.69 -8.16 -8.00
N PRO A 63 -0.32 -7.31 -8.22
CA PRO A 63 -0.76 -7.00 -9.57
C PRO A 63 0.42 -6.40 -10.36
N PRO A 64 0.51 -6.68 -11.67
CA PRO A 64 1.47 -6.01 -12.51
C PRO A 64 1.19 -4.51 -12.55
N VAL A 65 2.26 -3.73 -12.74
CA VAL A 65 2.20 -2.31 -13.09
C VAL A 65 2.80 -2.14 -14.48
N MET A 66 2.57 -1.00 -15.14
CA MET A 66 3.24 -0.73 -16.42
C MET A 66 4.76 -0.77 -16.24
N ALA A 67 5.45 -1.39 -17.20
CA ALA A 67 6.91 -1.55 -17.20
C ALA A 67 7.65 -0.27 -17.62
N TRP A 68 7.16 0.90 -17.20
CA TRP A 68 7.86 2.16 -17.41
C TRP A 68 8.74 2.45 -16.21
N ASP A 69 9.95 2.95 -16.50
CA ASP A 69 10.93 3.26 -15.49
C ASP A 69 10.47 4.40 -14.58
N VAL A 70 10.90 4.35 -13.33
CA VAL A 70 10.78 5.48 -12.40
C VAL A 70 12.02 6.36 -12.60
N GLU A 71 11.92 7.30 -13.53
CA GLU A 71 13.05 8.18 -13.86
C GLU A 71 13.39 9.11 -12.69
N VAL A 72 14.66 9.11 -12.28
CA VAL A 72 15.18 10.07 -11.30
C VAL A 72 15.52 11.37 -12.02
N LEU A 73 14.78 12.43 -11.71
CA LEU A 73 14.95 13.75 -12.31
C LEU A 73 16.02 14.56 -11.58
N GLN A 74 15.97 14.56 -10.24
CA GLN A 74 16.93 15.25 -9.38
C GLN A 74 17.18 14.46 -8.10
N ASN A 75 18.43 14.45 -7.66
CA ASN A 75 18.88 13.72 -6.48
C ASN A 75 19.69 14.65 -5.57
N GLU A 76 19.00 15.44 -4.76
CA GLU A 76 19.57 16.46 -3.87
C GLU A 76 19.90 15.89 -2.48
N PRO A 77 20.69 16.57 -1.63
CA PRO A 77 21.04 16.06 -0.30
C PRO A 77 19.83 15.68 0.58
N ASP A 78 18.75 16.46 0.53
CA ASP A 78 17.56 16.27 1.38
C ASP A 78 16.37 15.62 0.66
N VAL A 79 16.30 15.71 -0.67
CA VAL A 79 15.13 15.29 -1.46
C VAL A 79 15.53 14.52 -2.73
N LEU A 80 14.63 13.66 -3.16
CA LEU A 80 14.67 12.95 -4.44
C LEU A 80 13.41 13.31 -5.22
N THR A 81 13.60 13.76 -6.45
CA THR A 81 12.52 14.09 -7.38
C THR A 81 12.52 13.07 -8.50
N VAL A 82 11.37 12.45 -8.75
CA VAL A 82 11.21 11.42 -9.78
C VAL A 82 10.02 11.72 -10.69
N CYS A 83 10.07 11.22 -11.92
CA CYS A 83 8.91 11.12 -12.80
C CYS A 83 8.19 9.81 -12.47
N LYS A 84 7.06 9.90 -11.77
CA LYS A 84 6.23 8.75 -11.47
C LYS A 84 5.43 8.36 -12.72
N PRO A 85 5.54 7.14 -13.23
CA PRO A 85 4.65 6.66 -14.29
C PRO A 85 3.22 6.43 -13.77
N ALA A 86 2.24 6.53 -14.67
CA ALA A 86 0.87 6.11 -14.37
C ALA A 86 0.85 4.59 -14.06
N SER A 87 -0.21 4.12 -13.40
CA SER A 87 -0.41 2.74 -12.94
C SER A 87 0.39 2.27 -11.71
N VAL A 88 1.50 2.92 -11.36
CA VAL A 88 2.36 2.55 -10.21
C VAL A 88 1.91 3.30 -8.95
N PRO A 89 1.60 2.66 -7.81
CA PRO A 89 1.35 3.34 -6.54
C PRO A 89 2.64 3.95 -5.95
N VAL A 90 2.52 5.04 -5.19
CA VAL A 90 3.69 5.68 -4.56
C VAL A 90 4.34 4.79 -3.49
N HIS A 91 3.53 4.28 -2.56
CA HIS A 91 3.97 3.51 -1.39
C HIS A 91 3.13 2.23 -1.24
N PRO A 92 3.58 1.24 -0.44
CA PRO A 92 2.84 0.01 -0.19
C PRO A 92 1.40 0.27 0.24
N CYS A 93 0.43 -0.19 -0.56
CA CYS A 93 -0.98 -0.04 -0.27
C CYS A 93 -1.81 -1.14 -0.94
N GLY A 94 -2.81 -1.65 -0.22
CA GLY A 94 -3.72 -2.69 -0.73
C GLY A 94 -2.98 -3.97 -1.16
N GLN A 95 -2.99 -4.24 -2.46
CA GLN A 95 -2.36 -5.42 -3.06
C GLN A 95 -0.90 -5.18 -3.50
N TYR A 96 -0.40 -3.94 -3.41
CA TYR A 96 0.94 -3.56 -3.84
C TYR A 96 1.87 -3.37 -2.64
N ARG A 97 3.06 -3.96 -2.68
CA ARG A 97 4.08 -3.86 -1.64
C ARG A 97 5.47 -3.59 -2.22
N LYS A 98 5.84 -4.21 -3.33
CA LYS A 98 7.10 -4.04 -4.07
C LYS A 98 6.89 -3.30 -5.38
N ASN A 99 5.79 -3.54 -6.09
CA ASN A 99 5.40 -2.84 -7.30
C ASN A 99 4.85 -1.44 -6.97
N THR A 100 5.70 -0.61 -6.40
CA THR A 100 5.44 0.77 -5.96
C THR A 100 6.67 1.62 -6.24
N VAL A 101 6.54 2.93 -6.34
CA VAL A 101 7.69 3.83 -6.56
C VAL A 101 8.78 3.59 -5.52
N LEU A 102 8.42 3.55 -4.23
CA LEU A 102 9.38 3.27 -3.17
C LEU A 102 10.05 1.90 -3.30
N GLY A 103 9.30 0.87 -3.69
CA GLY A 103 9.81 -0.49 -3.86
C GLY A 103 10.75 -0.63 -5.06
N ILE A 104 10.41 0.02 -6.18
CA ILE A 104 11.23 0.07 -7.41
C ILE A 104 12.52 0.83 -7.13
N LEU A 105 12.45 2.04 -6.55
CA LEU A 105 13.64 2.83 -6.21
C LEU A 105 14.56 2.12 -5.22
N GLN A 106 13.99 1.39 -4.26
CA GLN A 106 14.77 0.55 -3.36
C GLN A 106 15.46 -0.60 -4.11
N ALA A 107 14.74 -1.31 -4.98
CA ALA A 107 15.23 -2.52 -5.63
C ALA A 107 16.24 -2.25 -6.74
N GLU A 108 15.99 -1.24 -7.57
CA GLU A 108 16.77 -0.96 -8.77
C GLU A 108 17.89 0.07 -8.53
N TYR A 109 17.66 1.02 -7.62
CA TYR A 109 18.60 2.13 -7.38
C TYR A 109 19.22 2.10 -5.98
N GLY A 110 18.80 1.18 -5.10
CA GLY A 110 19.26 1.16 -3.70
C GLY A 110 18.86 2.39 -2.88
N LEU A 111 17.88 3.17 -3.37
CA LEU A 111 17.46 4.42 -2.75
C LEU A 111 16.37 4.15 -1.70
N ALA A 112 16.79 3.85 -0.48
CA ALA A 112 15.92 3.72 0.69
C ALA A 112 16.67 4.02 1.99
N PRO A 113 15.99 4.51 3.05
CA PRO A 113 14.58 4.87 3.09
C PRO A 113 14.29 6.20 2.39
N LEU A 114 13.12 6.30 1.76
CA LEU A 114 12.57 7.53 1.19
C LEU A 114 11.20 7.79 1.80
N TYR A 115 10.89 9.07 2.01
CA TYR A 115 9.71 9.53 2.72
C TYR A 115 8.89 10.45 1.79
N PRO A 116 7.81 9.95 1.18
CA PRO A 116 6.96 10.77 0.32
C PRO A 116 6.41 12.00 1.04
N ILE A 117 6.65 13.20 0.48
CA ILE A 117 6.13 14.46 1.04
C ILE A 117 4.71 14.76 0.56
N HIS A 118 4.33 14.16 -0.57
CA HIS A 118 2.96 14.10 -1.06
C HIS A 118 2.75 12.78 -1.78
N ARG A 119 1.50 12.50 -2.15
CA ARG A 119 1.14 11.35 -2.98
C ARG A 119 0.56 11.81 -4.31
N LEU A 120 0.78 11.00 -5.34
CA LEU A 120 -0.02 10.98 -6.56
C LEU A 120 -0.85 9.70 -6.55
N ASP A 121 -2.07 9.77 -7.05
CA ASP A 121 -2.89 8.58 -7.20
C ASP A 121 -2.26 7.59 -8.17
N ARG A 122 -2.65 6.32 -8.03
CA ARG A 122 -2.08 5.22 -8.82
C ARG A 122 -2.09 5.52 -10.32
N LEU A 123 -3.19 6.08 -10.83
CA LEU A 123 -3.37 6.38 -12.25
C LEU A 123 -2.79 7.73 -12.69
N VAL A 124 -2.37 8.58 -11.75
CA VAL A 124 -1.79 9.90 -12.07
C VAL A 124 -0.29 9.76 -12.26
N SER A 125 0.22 10.17 -13.42
CA SER A 125 1.65 10.32 -13.68
C SER A 125 2.14 11.71 -13.30
N GLY A 126 3.45 11.87 -13.17
CA GLY A 126 4.10 13.18 -13.08
C GLY A 126 5.10 13.31 -11.96
N LEU A 127 5.40 14.55 -11.59
CA LEU A 127 6.42 14.90 -10.61
C LEU A 127 6.05 14.37 -9.22
N LEU A 128 6.94 13.55 -8.65
CA LEU A 128 6.84 13.09 -7.27
C LEU A 128 8.11 13.45 -6.51
N ILE A 129 7.96 14.13 -5.38
CA ILE A 129 9.06 14.49 -4.50
C ILE A 129 8.98 13.63 -3.24
N MET A 130 10.13 13.11 -2.82
CA MET A 130 10.32 12.35 -1.58
C MET A 130 11.50 12.93 -0.82
N ALA A 131 11.39 13.04 0.49
CA ALA A 131 12.51 13.39 1.35
C ALA A 131 13.37 12.17 1.66
N LYS A 132 14.66 12.38 1.92
CA LYS A 132 15.61 11.34 2.34
C LYS A 132 15.64 11.11 3.84
N ASN A 133 15.03 11.99 4.62
CA ASN A 133 14.89 11.85 6.06
C ASN A 133 13.49 12.29 6.54
N PRO A 134 13.00 11.73 7.66
CA PRO A 134 11.64 11.97 8.13
C PRO A 134 11.42 13.41 8.62
N ALA A 135 12.46 14.06 9.18
CA ALA A 135 12.35 15.45 9.66
C ALA A 135 12.12 16.43 8.50
N LYS A 136 12.87 16.28 7.40
CA LYS A 136 12.63 17.05 6.16
C LYS A 136 11.29 16.70 5.55
N ALA A 137 10.89 15.43 5.59
CA ALA A 137 9.58 15.04 5.08
C ALA A 137 8.45 15.81 5.79
N ASP A 138 8.55 15.92 7.12
CA ASP A 138 7.58 16.64 7.93
C ASP A 138 7.59 18.15 7.63
N ILE A 139 8.76 18.78 7.51
CA ILE A 139 8.88 20.20 7.12
C ILE A 139 8.21 20.46 5.77
N PHE A 140 8.49 19.65 4.75
CA PHE A 140 7.85 19.82 3.44
C PHE A 140 6.34 19.58 3.46
N ARG A 141 5.89 18.60 4.25
CA ARG A 141 4.45 18.35 4.46
C ARG A 141 3.77 19.56 5.09
N GLN A 142 4.37 20.17 6.11
CA GLN A 142 3.86 21.39 6.74
C GLN A 142 3.79 22.55 5.74
N HIS A 143 4.80 22.72 4.86
CA HIS A 143 4.73 23.74 3.80
C HIS A 143 3.59 23.49 2.81
N ILE A 144 3.33 22.23 2.43
CA ILE A 144 2.20 21.87 1.57
C ILE A 144 0.88 22.16 2.27
N GLU A 145 0.74 21.78 3.54
CA GLU A 145 -0.46 22.01 4.35
C GLU A 145 -0.73 23.51 4.57
N ALA A 146 0.33 24.32 4.69
CA ALA A 146 0.27 25.77 4.79
C ALA A 146 0.03 26.49 3.45
N GLY A 147 -0.11 25.76 2.32
CA GLY A 147 -0.34 26.36 1.00
C GLY A 147 0.88 27.07 0.40
N LEU A 148 2.08 26.84 0.94
CA LEU A 148 3.33 27.46 0.48
C LEU A 148 3.93 26.78 -0.76
N VAL A 149 3.29 25.72 -1.24
CA VAL A 149 3.71 24.94 -2.41
C VAL A 149 2.63 24.97 -3.47
N GLN A 150 2.95 25.52 -4.63
CA GLN A 150 2.08 25.48 -5.79
C GLN A 150 2.27 24.17 -6.56
N LYS A 151 1.16 23.49 -6.88
CA LYS A 151 1.15 22.29 -7.71
C LYS A 151 0.27 22.53 -8.92
N GLN A 152 0.80 22.21 -10.10
CA GLN A 152 0.07 22.34 -11.36
C GLN A 152 -0.14 20.95 -11.96
N TYR A 153 -1.34 20.72 -12.46
CA TYR A 153 -1.74 19.47 -13.11
C TYR A 153 -2.25 19.78 -14.50
N VAL A 154 -1.80 18.99 -15.48
CA VAL A 154 -2.37 19.01 -16.82
C VAL A 154 -3.33 17.84 -16.93
N ALA A 155 -4.57 18.12 -17.31
CA ALA A 155 -5.61 17.12 -17.48
C ALA A 155 -6.33 17.32 -18.82
N LYS A 156 -6.60 16.21 -19.51
CA LYS A 156 -7.53 16.17 -20.64
C LYS A 156 -8.89 15.74 -20.12
N VAL A 157 -9.92 16.52 -20.36
CA VAL A 157 -11.29 16.22 -19.94
C VAL A 157 -12.23 16.17 -21.14
N VAL A 158 -13.41 15.59 -20.91
CA VAL A 158 -14.52 15.59 -21.88
C VAL A 158 -15.48 16.71 -21.50
N GLY A 159 -15.74 17.64 -22.42
CA GLY A 159 -16.63 18.76 -22.23
C GLY A 159 -16.18 20.01 -23.01
N VAL A 160 -16.97 21.07 -22.91
CA VAL A 160 -16.62 22.40 -23.43
C VAL A 160 -16.48 23.32 -22.22
N PHE A 161 -15.31 23.92 -22.06
CA PHE A 161 -15.12 24.95 -21.04
C PHE A 161 -15.65 26.27 -21.55
N PRO A 162 -16.26 27.11 -20.68
CA PRO A 162 -16.53 28.49 -21.04
C PRO A 162 -15.21 29.22 -21.34
N ASP A 163 -15.24 30.12 -22.33
CA ASP A 163 -14.07 30.93 -22.70
C ASP A 163 -13.70 31.99 -21.63
N ALA A 164 -14.60 32.24 -20.68
CA ALA A 164 -14.43 33.18 -19.57
C ALA A 164 -14.50 32.46 -18.21
N GLU A 165 -13.75 32.96 -17.23
CA GLU A 165 -13.90 32.55 -15.83
C GLU A 165 -15.31 32.91 -15.33
N VAL A 166 -15.93 31.98 -14.60
CA VAL A 166 -17.25 32.13 -13.96
C VAL A 166 -17.06 32.64 -12.53
#